data_AF-A0A6C0LDQ0-F1
#
_entry.id   AF-A0A6C0LDQ0-F1
#
_cell.length_a   1.000
_cell.length_b   1.000
_cell.length_c   1.000
_cell.angle_alpha   90.00
_cell.angle_beta   90.00
_cell.angle_gamma   90.00
#
_symmetry.space_group_name_H-M   'P 1'
#
loop_
_entity.id
_entity.type
_entity.pdbx_description
1 polymer ?
#
loop_
_entity_poly.entity_id
_entity_poly.type
_entity_poly.pdbx_seq_one_letter_code
_entity_poly.pdbx_strand_id
1 'polypeptide(L)' 'MKILFTGSHGFIAGYTVQKLLNDGHSVWGVDNFWKYGEISKSYDNHPNFKFIRGDAKDTTLLL' A
#
# COMPACT_ATOMS: atom_id res chain seq x y z
N MET A 1 14.38 -1.12 -4.33
CA MET A 1 13.64 -2.29 -4.88
C MET A 1 12.20 -1.87 -5.16
N LYS A 2 11.50 -2.57 -6.08
CA LYS A 2 10.06 -2.40 -6.29
C LYS A 2 9.30 -3.43 -5.46
N ILE A 3 8.35 -2.99 -4.64
CA ILE A 3 7.66 -3.86 -3.66
C ILE A 3 6.15 -3.69 -3.84
N LEU A 4 5.43 -4.80 -3.92
CA LEU A 4 3.98 -4.85 -3.84
C LEU A 4 3.57 -5.13 -2.38
N PHE A 5 2.69 -4.30 -1.82
CA PHE A 5 2.19 -4.44 -0.45
C PHE A 5 0.66 -4.52 -0.46
N THR A 6 0.10 -5.70 -0.22
CA THR A 6 -1.35 -5.91 -0.10
C THR A 6 -1.84 -5.53 1.30
N GLY A 7 -3.00 -4.88 1.40
CA GLY A 7 -3.48 -4.31 2.67
C GLY A 7 -2.72 -3.05 3.07
N SER A 8 -2.36 -2.22 2.09
CA SER A 8 -1.49 -1.05 2.30
C SER A 8 -2.12 0.04 3.17
N HIS A 9 -3.42 0.00 3.44
CA HIS A 9 -4.09 0.91 4.36
C HIS A 9 -4.41 0.24 5.70
N GLY A 10 -3.84 -0.93 5.98
CA GLY A 10 -3.96 -1.62 7.26
C GLY A 10 -3.17 -0.97 8.41
N PHE A 11 -3.32 -1.53 9.62
CA PHE A 11 -2.60 -1.07 10.81
C PHE A 11 -1.08 -1.26 10.67
N ILE A 12 -0.63 -2.48 10.36
CA ILE A 12 0.80 -2.82 10.20
C ILE A 12 1.44 -2.03 9.06
N ALA A 13 0.70 -1.81 7.97
CA ALA A 13 1.17 -1.04 6.83
C ALA A 13 1.60 0.38 7.19
N GLY A 14 1.01 0.99 8.23
CA GLY A 14 1.42 2.30 8.74
C GLY A 14 2.91 2.38 9.10
N TYR A 15 3.47 1.29 9.61
CA TYR A 15 4.87 1.20 10.02
C TYR A 15 5.74 0.62 8.91
N THR A 16 5.30 -0.49 8.32
CA THR A 16 6.12 -1.23 7.35
C THR A 16 6.28 -0.47 6.04
N VAL A 17 5.21 0.09 5.47
CA VAL A 17 5.31 0.86 4.22
C VAL A 17 6.16 2.11 4.44
N GLN A 18 5.97 2.82 5.56
CA GLN A 18 6.78 3.98 5.89
C GLN A 18 8.28 3.63 6.01
N LYS A 19 8.62 2.52 6.68
CA LYS A 19 10.01 2.03 6.78
C LYS A 19 10.60 1.72 5.40
N LEU A 20 9.86 1.00 4.56
CA LEU A 20 10.30 0.64 3.20
C LEU A 20 10.56 1.89 2.34
N LEU A 21 9.67 2.90 2.42
CA LEU A 21 9.86 4.16 1.70
C LEU A 21 11.07 4.94 2.22
N ASN A 22 11.26 5.00 3.55
CA ASN A 22 12.41 5.65 4.18
C ASN A 22 13.74 4.99 3.80
N ASP A 23 13.74 3.67 3.57
CA ASP A 23 14.90 2.92 3.08
C ASP A 23 15.15 3.10 1.56
N GLY A 24 14.36 3.95 0.89
CA GLY A 24 14.53 4.28 -0.53
C GLY A 24 13.88 3.28 -1.49
N HIS A 25 13.00 2.40 -1.02
CA HIS A 25 12.23 1.51 -1.88
C HIS A 25 11.04 2.22 -2.55
N SER A 26 10.57 1.69 -3.67
CA SER A 26 9.31 2.07 -4.29
C SER A 26 8.24 1.04 -3.94
N VAL A 27 7.09 1.51 -3.43
CA VAL A 27 6.03 0.64 -2.92
C VAL A 27 4.74 0.90 -3.69
N TRP A 28 4.18 -0.18 -4.24
CA TRP A 28 2.82 -0.22 -4.77
C TRP A 28 1.91 -0.83 -3.72
N GLY A 29 1.01 -0.01 -3.18
CA GLY A 29 0.02 -0.45 -2.21
C GLY A 29 -1.28 -0.88 -2.87
N VAL A 30 -1.78 -2.07 -2.55
CA VAL A 30 -3.12 -2.53 -2.95
C VAL A 30 -4.00 -2.63 -1.72
N ASP A 31 -5.16 -1.97 -1.75
CA ASP A 31 -6.16 -2.06 -0.68
C ASP A 31 -7.57 -1.77 -1.21
N ASN A 32 -8.59 -2.39 -0.64
CA ASN A 32 -10.00 -2.15 -0.94
C ASN A 32 -10.78 -1.53 0.23
N PHE A 33 -10.09 -1.18 1.32
CA PHE A 33 -10.63 -0.53 2.52
C PHE A 33 -11.65 -1.37 3.32
N TRP A 34 -11.75 -2.68 3.09
CA TRP A 34 -12.82 -3.51 3.68
C TRP A 34 -12.84 -3.52 5.21
N LYS A 35 -11.68 -3.38 5.87
CA LYS A 35 -11.55 -3.51 7.32
C LYS A 35 -11.79 -2.22 8.10
N TYR A 36 -11.22 -1.11 7.63
CA TYR A 36 -11.19 0.16 8.37
C TYR A 36 -11.94 1.30 7.66
N GLY A 37 -12.51 1.05 6.48
CA GLY A 37 -13.04 2.12 5.63
C GLY A 37 -11.93 2.96 5.01
N GLU A 38 -12.33 4.02 4.32
CA GLU A 38 -11.39 4.93 3.67
C GLU A 38 -10.65 5.75 4.72
N ILE A 39 -9.36 5.48 4.85
CA ILE A 39 -8.46 6.18 5.76
C ILE A 39 -7.23 6.65 4.99
N SER A 40 -6.70 7.81 5.36
CA SER A 40 -5.43 8.28 4.82
C SER A 40 -4.25 7.78 5.66
N LYS A 41 -3.11 7.54 5.01
CA LYS A 41 -1.82 7.25 5.64
C LYS A 41 -0.84 8.39 5.42
N SER A 42 0.14 8.52 6.32
CA SER A 42 1.20 9.53 6.25
C SER A 42 2.00 9.48 4.95
N TYR A 43 2.07 8.33 4.30
CA TYR A 43 2.81 8.10 3.06
C TYR A 43 1.98 8.19 1.79
N ASP A 44 0.68 8.53 1.85
CA ASP A 44 -0.17 8.59 0.65
C ASP A 44 0.37 9.57 -0.40
N ASN A 45 1.02 10.63 0.06
CA ASN A 45 1.64 11.66 -0.79
C ASN A 45 3.15 11.43 -1.02
N HIS A 46 3.70 10.29 -0.59
CA HIS A 46 5.11 10.01 -0.76
C HIS A 46 5.43 9.72 -2.24
N PRO A 47 6.46 10.34 -2.85
CA PRO A 47 6.72 10.23 -4.29
C PRO A 47 7.01 8.80 -4.76
N ASN A 48 7.54 7.96 -3.86
CA ASN A 48 7.82 6.54 -4.13
C ASN A 48 6.68 5.59 -3.72
N PHE A 49 5.53 6.11 -3.27
CA PHE A 49 4.34 5.31 -2.99
C PHE A 49 3.33 5.48 -4.11
N LYS A 50 2.76 4.36 -4.57
CA LYS A 50 1.64 4.37 -5.51
C LYS A 50 0.50 3.53 -4.95
N PHE A 51 -0.66 4.15 -4.76
CA PHE A 51 -1.86 3.44 -4.34
C PHE A 51 -2.63 2.88 -5.54
N ILE A 52 -3.12 1.66 -5.38
CA ILE A 52 -4.03 0.97 -6.29
C ILE A 52 -5.22 0.49 -5.45
N ARG A 53 -6.40 1.04 -5.73
CA ARG A 53 -7.63 0.54 -5.10
C ARG A 53 -8.02 -0.78 -5.75
N GLY A 54 -8.14 -1.85 -4.98
CA GLY A 54 -8.51 -3.16 -5.51
C GLY A 54 -8.51 -4.26 -4.46
N ASP A 55 -9.22 -5.35 -4.75
CA ASP A 55 -9.22 -6.56 -3.93
C ASP A 55 -8.05 -7.45 -4.36
N ALA A 56 -7.18 -7.84 -3.42
CA ALA A 56 -6.07 -8.73 -3.70
C ALA A 56 -6.50 -10.15 -4.13
N LYS A 57 -7.78 -10.51 -3.99
CA LYS A 57 -8.34 -11.74 -4.57
C LYS A 57 -8.63 -11.64 -6.07
N ASP A 58 -8.63 -10.43 -6.64
CA ASP A 58 -8.71 -10.26 -8.09
C ASP A 58 -7.35 -10.61 -8.71
N THR A 59 -7.26 -11.82 -9.26
CA THR A 59 -6.02 -12.31 -9.87
C THR A 59 -5.67 -11.54 -11.14
N THR A 60 -6.64 -10.92 -11.83
CA THR A 60 -6.38 -10.11 -13.02
C THR A 60 -5.65 -8.82 -12.66
N LEU A 61 -5.89 -8.29 -11.46
CA LEU A 61 -5.20 -7.11 -10.93
C LEU A 61 -3.73 -7.40 -10.57
N LEU A 62 -3.40 -8.64 -10.23
CA LEU A 62 -2.09 -9.04 -9.69
C LEU A 62 -1.16 -9.70 -10.72
N LEU A 63 -1.64 -9.94 -11.95
CA LEU A 63 -0.88 -10.50 -13.07
C LEU A 63 -0.36 -9.40 -14.00
#